data_AF-A0A8T4V0G9-F1
#
_entry.id   AF-A0A8T4V0G9-F1
#
_cell.length_a   1.000
_cell.length_b   1.000
_cell.length_c   1.000
_cell.angle_alpha   90.00
_cell.angle_beta   90.00
_cell.angle_gamma   90.00
#
_symmetry.space_group_name_H-M   'P 1'
#
loop_
_entity.id
_entity.type
_entity.pdbx_description
1 polymer ?
#
loop_
_entity_poly.entity_id
_entity_poly.type
_entity_poly.pdbx_seq_one_letter_code
_entity_poly.pdbx_strand_id
1 'polypeptide(L)'
;MTKILVTRGGQITLTKEIRKKFGIKEGDLVNINSIGEIIIISKKNPETFNIHGFLPESFPKTLENLRKLDSLARLKKLKIIE
;
A
#
# COMPACT_ATOMS: atom_id res chain seq x y z
N MET A 1 -15.72 12.25 11.73
CA MET A 1 -14.74 13.12 11.05
C MET A 1 -14.27 14.16 12.06
N THR A 2 -12.99 14.18 12.41
CA THR A 2 -12.47 15.08 13.46
C THR A 2 -11.85 16.31 12.81
N LYS A 3 -12.31 17.51 13.19
CA LYS A 3 -11.71 18.77 12.73
C LYS A 3 -10.64 19.20 13.73
N ILE A 4 -9.45 19.56 13.23
CA ILE A 4 -8.30 19.97 14.05
C ILE A 4 -7.81 21.30 13.50
N LEU A 5 -7.54 22.25 14.40
CA LEU A 5 -6.97 23.54 14.04
C LEU A 5 -5.48 23.38 13.70
N VAL A 6 -5.03 24.04 12.64
CA VAL A 6 -3.60 24.19 12.35
C VAL A 6 -3.03 25.26 13.30
N THR A 7 -2.03 24.89 14.08
CA THR A 7 -1.40 25.81 15.05
C THR A 7 -0.19 26.53 14.42
N ARG A 8 0.55 27.29 15.24
CA ARG A 8 1.70 28.08 14.77
C ARG A 8 2.71 27.20 14.05
N GLY A 9 3.28 27.72 12.97
CA GLY A 9 4.25 26.99 12.15
C GLY A 9 3.64 25.85 11.33
N GLY A 10 2.31 25.82 11.12
CA GLY A 10 1.66 24.81 10.29
C GLY A 10 1.50 23.45 10.97
N GLN A 11 1.64 23.38 12.29
CA GLN A 11 1.57 22.11 13.03
C GLN A 11 0.12 21.63 13.18
N ILE A 12 -0.07 20.31 13.08
CA ILE A 12 -1.35 19.65 13.31
C ILE A 12 -1.17 18.63 14.43
N THR A 13 -2.01 18.70 15.47
CA THR A 13 -1.94 17.78 16.60
C THR A 13 -2.75 16.51 16.33
N LEU A 14 -2.10 15.36 16.23
CA LEU A 14 -2.77 14.07 16.24
C LEU A 14 -3.35 13.80 17.63
N THR A 15 -4.68 13.72 17.75
CA THR A 15 -5.36 13.48 19.03
C THR A 15 -5.01 12.11 19.62
N LYS A 16 -5.19 11.96 20.94
CA LYS A 16 -4.90 10.70 21.66
C LYS A 16 -5.57 9.48 21.02
N GLU A 17 -6.81 9.65 20.55
CA GLU A 17 -7.57 8.59 19.87
C GLU A 17 -6.90 8.14 18.57
N ILE A 18 -6.52 9.10 17.71
CA ILE A 18 -5.84 8.82 16.44
C ILE A 18 -4.48 8.16 16.71
N ARG A 19 -3.68 8.70 17.63
CA ARG A 19 -2.37 8.12 17.98
C ARG A 19 -2.49 6.68 18.45
N LYS A 20 -3.44 6.37 19.33
CA LYS A 20 -3.68 4.99 19.78
C LYS A 20 -4.12 4.08 18.65
N LYS A 21 -5.04 4.54 17.79
CA LYS A 21 -5.57 3.75 16.68
C LYS A 21 -4.48 3.34 15.69
N PHE A 22 -3.54 4.23 15.40
CA PHE A 22 -2.44 3.99 14.46
C PHE A 22 -1.12 3.60 15.15
N GLY A 23 -1.15 3.36 16.46
CA GLY A 23 0.02 2.96 17.26
C GLY A 23 1.18 3.95 17.20
N ILE A 24 0.91 5.26 17.02
CA ILE A 24 1.93 6.31 16.92
C ILE A 24 2.36 6.72 18.34
N LYS A 25 3.66 6.62 18.60
CA LYS A 25 4.31 7.03 19.84
C LYS A 25 5.10 8.33 19.65
N GLU A 26 5.46 8.96 20.76
CA GLU A 26 6.37 10.10 20.73
C GLU A 26 7.73 9.68 20.15
N GLY A 27 8.28 10.49 19.25
CA GLY A 27 9.51 10.17 18.51
C GLY A 27 9.31 9.31 17.25
N ASP A 28 8.11 8.78 16.99
CA ASP A 28 7.84 8.05 15.75
C ASP A 28 7.91 8.98 14.53
N LEU A 29 8.54 8.49 13.46
CA LEU A 29 8.50 9.13 12.14
C LEU A 29 7.25 8.69 11.37
N VAL A 30 6.62 9.65 10.70
CA VAL A 30 5.49 9.43 9.79
C VAL A 30 5.86 9.90 8.39
N ASN A 31 5.31 9.23 7.38
CA ASN A 31 5.39 9.68 6.00
C ASN A 31 4.19 10.58 5.72
N ILE A 32 4.42 11.66 4.98
CA ILE A 32 3.39 12.59 4.53
C ILE A 32 3.41 12.57 3.01
N ASN A 33 2.28 12.20 2.41
CA ASN A 33 2.07 12.23 0.96
C ASN A 33 0.86 13.11 0.63
N SER A 34 0.82 13.66 -0.58
CA SER A 34 -0.34 14.39 -1.10
C SER A 34 -0.92 13.67 -2.31
N ILE A 35 -2.25 13.62 -2.39
CA ILE A 35 -3.01 13.19 -3.55
C ILE A 35 -4.04 14.28 -3.84
N GLY A 36 -3.71 15.17 -4.77
CA GLY A 36 -4.49 16.38 -5.01
C GLY A 36 -4.57 17.25 -3.75
N GLU A 37 -5.78 17.51 -3.26
CA GLU A 37 -6.03 18.28 -2.04
C GLU A 37 -6.01 17.44 -0.75
N ILE A 38 -5.79 16.12 -0.86
CA ILE A 38 -5.80 15.20 0.28
C ILE A 38 -4.38 14.98 0.77
N ILE A 39 -4.14 15.24 2.05
CA ILE A 39 -2.91 14.87 2.75
C ILE A 39 -3.10 13.50 3.41
N ILE A 40 -2.23 12.56 3.10
CA ILE A 40 -2.22 11.22 3.70
C ILE A 40 -1.01 11.12 4.62
N ILE A 41 -1.27 10.82 5.89
CA ILE A 41 -0.25 10.57 6.89
C ILE A 41 -0.23 9.06 7.16
N SER A 42 0.91 8.42 6.95
CA SER A 42 1.08 6.99 7.23
C SER A 42 2.25 6.77 8.19
N LYS A 43 2.08 5.82 9.11
CA LYS A 43 3.18 5.40 9.96
C LYS A 43 4.24 4.74 9.07
N LYS A 44 5.50 5.15 9.18
CA LYS A 44 6.60 4.47 8.49
C LYS A 44 6.78 3.11 9.15
N ASN A 45 6.23 2.07 8.56
CA ASN A 45 6.52 0.70 8.95
C ASN A 45 7.69 0.19 8.08
N PRO A 46 8.90 0.01 8.64
CA PRO A 46 10.05 -0.45 7.87
C PRO A 46 9.84 -1.85 7.27
N GLU A 47 8.95 -2.66 7.84
CA GLU A 47 8.70 -4.04 7.40
C GLU A 47 7.62 -4.18 6.32
N THR A 48 6.84 -3.13 6.02
CA THR A 48 5.68 -3.25 5.09
C THR A 48 6.05 -3.66 3.67
N PHE A 49 7.31 -3.48 3.27
CA PHE A 49 7.84 -3.91 1.98
C PHE A 49 9.00 -4.91 2.11
N ASN A 50 9.20 -5.48 3.30
CA ASN A 50 10.15 -6.57 3.48
C ASN A 50 9.48 -7.88 3.01
N ILE A 51 9.24 -7.97 1.70
CA ILE A 51 8.57 -9.09 1.01
C ILE A 51 9.53 -10.24 0.70
N HIS A 52 10.70 -10.30 1.33
CA HIS A 52 11.61 -11.43 1.21
C HIS A 52 10.91 -12.70 1.74
N GLY A 53 10.56 -13.60 0.82
CA GLY A 53 9.86 -14.86 1.13
C GLY A 53 8.33 -14.79 1.09
N PHE A 54 7.72 -13.69 0.65
CA PHE A 54 6.25 -13.61 0.52
C PHE A 54 5.70 -14.59 -0.54
N LEU A 55 6.48 -14.87 -1.57
CA LEU A 55 6.09 -15.76 -2.66
C LEU A 55 6.87 -17.07 -2.56
N PRO A 56 6.21 -18.23 -2.72
CA PRO A 56 6.90 -19.51 -2.82
C PRO A 56 7.98 -19.46 -3.91
N GLU A 57 9.06 -20.21 -3.74
CA GLU A 57 10.13 -20.31 -4.75
C GLU A 57 9.62 -20.77 -6.12
N SER A 58 8.48 -21.49 -6.13
CA SER A 58 7.80 -21.95 -7.35
C SER A 58 6.98 -20.88 -8.06
N PHE A 59 6.74 -19.72 -7.44
CA PHE A 59 5.88 -18.66 -7.99
C PHE A 59 6.29 -18.19 -9.40
N PRO A 60 7.60 -17.96 -9.70
CA PRO A 60 8.00 -17.58 -11.05
C PRO A 60 7.63 -18.61 -12.11
N LYS A 61 7.80 -19.91 -11.80
CA LYS A 61 7.44 -21.02 -12.69
C LYS A 61 5.93 -21.11 -12.90
N THR A 62 5.15 -20.97 -11.83
CA THR A 62 3.68 -20.97 -11.90
C THR A 62 3.17 -19.79 -12.75
N LEU A 63 3.73 -18.60 -12.54
CA LEU A 63 3.36 -17.41 -13.30
C LEU A 63 3.72 -17.51 -14.78
N GLU A 64 4.89 -18.08 -15.09
CA GLU A 64 5.32 -18.34 -16.47
C GLU A 64 4.38 -19.35 -17.16
N ASN A 65 4.02 -20.43 -16.48
CA ASN A 65 3.09 -21.43 -17.01
C ASN A 65 1.71 -20.83 -17.26
N LEU A 66 1.17 -20.03 -16.33
CA LEU A 66 -0.10 -19.34 -16.53
C LEU A 66 -0.05 -18.40 -17.73
N ARG A 67 1.03 -17.63 -17.88
CA ARG A 67 1.19 -16.71 -19.03
C ARG A 67 1.26 -17.45 -20.36
N LYS A 68 1.99 -18.57 -20.43
CA LYS A 68 2.16 -19.36 -21.66
C LYS A 68 0.92 -20.17 -22.03
N LEU A 69 0.30 -20.83 -21.05
CA LEU A 69 -0.81 -21.76 -21.28
C LEU A 69 -2.14 -21.02 -21.44
N ASP A 70 -2.38 -19.95 -20.68
CA ASP A 70 -3.70 -19.32 -20.60
C ASP A 70 -3.88 -18.27 -21.71
N SER A 71 -2.86 -17.51 -22.11
CA SER A 71 -3.06 -16.41 -23.06
C SER A 71 -3.53 -16.89 -24.44
N LEU A 72 -2.80 -17.78 -25.12
CA LEU A 72 -3.18 -18.24 -26.45
C LEU A 72 -4.41 -19.15 -26.44
N ALA A 73 -4.51 -20.07 -25.48
CA ALA A 73 -5.65 -20.98 -25.39
C ALA A 73 -6.96 -20.25 -25.04
N ARG A 74 -6.90 -19.26 -24.13
CA ARG A 74 -8.07 -18.45 -23.75
C ARG A 74 -8.45 -17.48 -24.87
N LEU A 75 -7.49 -16.88 -25.58
CA LEU A 75 -7.78 -16.05 -26.74
C LEU A 75 -8.40 -16.87 -27.89
N LYS A 76 -7.94 -18.10 -28.14
CA LYS A 76 -8.60 -19.05 -29.07
C LYS A 76 -10.00 -19.44 -28.60
N LYS A 77 -10.17 -19.77 -27.31
CA LYS A 77 -11.48 -20.12 -26.73
C LYS A 77 -12.48 -18.96 -26.79
N LEU A 78 -11.99 -17.73 -26.68
CA LEU A 78 -12.77 -16.49 -26.82
C LEU A 78 -12.93 -16.04 -28.27
N LYS A 79 -12.39 -16.77 -29.25
CA LYS A 79 -12.42 -16.46 -30.69
C LYS A 79 -11.84 -15.08 -31.05
N ILE A 80 -10.87 -14.60 -30.27
CA ILE A 80 -10.15 -13.34 -30.53
C ILE A 80 -9.03 -13.56 -31.55
N ILE A 81 -8.44 -14.76 -31.54
CA ILE A 81 -7.46 -15.25 -32.50
C ILE A 81 -7.87 -16.64 -33.00
N GLU A 82 -7.53 -16.99 -34.23
CA GLU A 82 -7.84 -18.28 -34.87
C GLU A 82 -6.92 -19.42 -34.38
#